data_AF-A0A660VME6-F1
#
_entry.id   AF-A0A660VME6-F1
#
_cell.length_a   1.000
_cell.length_b   1.000
_cell.length_c   1.000
_cell.angle_alpha   90.00
_cell.angle_beta   90.00
_cell.angle_gamma   90.00
#
_symmetry.space_group_name_H-M   'P 1'
#
loop_
_entity.id
_entity.type
_entity.pdbx_description
1 polymer ?
#
loop_
_entity_poly.entity_id
_entity_poly.type
_entity_poly.pdbx_seq_one_letter_code
_entity_poly.pdbx_strand_id
1 'polypeptide(L)'
;MVRWSCVFALLVAVVLGQDDGASSRMRRRESRLLRLHQKLSLVNLINGLHMTKEQMRRVYDLNLRLEGETVRRYFGVLRLQERVERIWRRWYEEIVKGNLPKDLMSEVARVDEERKGCGYGMRSLVRRLAKEIEAVFTDAQKEVIRTFDPCTIPPKDIRNPVRAGQAPGHEKIIKAFRWLRGLPPFRRAAAINWATEKVVSAEDRLDKLTDQEKQKERQRVKRLLWKVVRMKDVDFELQKEKLAKQLIEEGTHESLKKKAKELERLSQEITRTLEARYDPRVNRLVRFFLNPPIVIPVLRDKLGIAEKVSREADVALRKAVELKDGGKLKEAFEAFCDVAAKYPFTDAARKALDFAEDIAQRMPDVVSGASVRR
;
A
#
# COMPACT_ATOMS: atom_id res chain seq x y z
N MET A 1 -13.76 9.30 -13.00
CA MET A 1 -12.88 10.38 -12.52
C MET A 1 -12.74 10.23 -11.01
N VAL A 2 -12.00 9.21 -10.56
CA VAL A 2 -11.62 8.97 -9.14
C VAL A 2 -10.30 8.20 -9.22
N ARG A 3 -9.18 8.91 -9.14
CA ARG A 3 -7.84 8.34 -9.05
C ARG A 3 -7.06 9.25 -8.10
N TRP A 4 -6.20 8.65 -7.27
CA TRP A 4 -5.24 9.27 -6.34
C TRP A 4 -5.76 9.63 -4.94
N SER A 5 -5.94 8.63 -4.06
CA SER A 5 -6.05 8.88 -2.61
C SER A 5 -5.55 7.72 -1.73
N CYS A 6 -4.50 7.00 -2.15
CA CYS A 6 -3.88 5.95 -1.31
C CYS A 6 -2.35 6.03 -1.29
N VAL A 7 -1.80 7.24 -1.33
CA VAL A 7 -0.41 7.53 -1.01
C VAL A 7 -0.44 8.42 0.23
N PHE A 8 0.38 8.09 1.24
CA PHE A 8 0.44 8.65 2.61
C PHE A 8 -0.32 7.88 3.70
N ALA A 9 0.25 6.74 4.14
CA ALA A 9 0.02 6.24 5.50
C ALA A 9 1.31 5.77 6.21
N LEU A 10 2.49 6.09 5.66
CA LEU A 10 3.77 5.91 6.33
C LEU A 10 4.62 7.15 6.05
N LEU A 11 5.05 7.83 7.12
CA LEU A 11 5.83 9.09 7.16
C LEU A 11 5.06 10.41 6.94
N VAL A 12 4.15 10.77 7.87
CA VAL A 12 4.09 12.10 8.50
C VAL A 12 3.35 11.94 9.85
N ALA A 13 4.08 11.57 10.89
CA ALA A 13 3.79 12.08 12.23
C ALA A 13 4.92 13.08 12.50
N VAL A 14 4.60 14.23 13.08
CA VAL A 14 5.42 15.44 13.19
C VAL A 14 5.31 16.38 11.99
N VAL A 15 4.22 17.15 11.95
CA VAL A 15 4.24 18.61 11.75
C VAL A 15 3.06 19.19 12.55
N LEU A 16 3.41 19.84 13.67
CA LEU A 16 2.82 21.05 14.26
C LEU A 16 1.30 21.14 14.48
N GLY A 17 0.92 21.21 15.76
CA GLY A 17 -0.43 21.53 16.22
C GLY A 17 -1.27 20.29 16.47
N GLN A 18 -1.86 20.19 17.65
CA GLN A 18 -3.02 19.32 17.86
C GLN A 18 -4.15 19.85 16.97
N ASP A 19 -4.12 19.47 15.69
CA ASP A 19 -5.15 19.80 14.73
C ASP A 19 -6.34 18.89 15.06
N ASP A 20 -7.06 19.23 16.13
CA ASP A 20 -8.20 18.48 16.68
C ASP A 20 -9.49 18.67 15.85
N GLY A 21 -9.35 19.26 14.66
CA GLY A 21 -10.41 19.41 13.68
C GLY A 21 -11.00 18.06 13.25
N ALA A 22 -12.22 18.14 12.71
CA ALA A 22 -13.00 16.97 12.29
C ALA A 22 -12.20 16.05 11.35
N SER A 23 -11.41 16.60 10.42
CA SER A 23 -10.58 15.86 9.48
C SER A 23 -9.53 14.96 10.15
N SER A 24 -8.89 15.41 11.22
CA SER A 24 -7.90 14.62 11.95
C SER A 24 -8.57 13.53 12.79
N ARG A 25 -9.72 13.84 13.41
CA ARG A 25 -10.53 12.84 14.13
C ARG A 25 -11.06 11.75 13.19
N MET A 26 -11.53 12.13 12.00
CA MET A 26 -11.94 11.20 10.93
C MET A 26 -10.77 10.33 10.48
N ARG A 27 -9.61 10.91 10.16
CA ARG A 27 -8.40 10.16 9.80
C ARG A 27 -7.98 9.15 10.88
N ARG A 28 -8.08 9.50 12.17
CA ARG A 28 -7.83 8.57 13.30
C ARG A 28 -8.83 7.42 13.33
N ARG A 29 -10.12 7.68 13.08
CA ARG A 29 -11.18 6.64 13.03
C ARG A 29 -11.00 5.73 11.82
N GLU A 30 -10.78 6.29 10.63
CA GLU A 30 -10.49 5.55 9.41
C GLU A 30 -9.26 4.65 9.57
N SER A 31 -8.19 5.14 10.21
CA SER A 31 -7.01 4.34 10.52
C SER A 31 -7.33 3.12 11.39
N ARG A 32 -8.28 3.24 12.34
CA ARG A 32 -8.72 2.10 13.15
C ARG A 32 -9.51 1.08 12.31
N LEU A 33 -10.42 1.54 11.46
CA LEU A 33 -11.19 0.67 10.55
C LEU A 33 -10.27 -0.04 9.56
N LEU A 34 -9.28 0.66 8.99
CA LEU A 34 -8.29 0.07 8.10
C LEU A 34 -7.49 -1.03 8.79
N ARG A 35 -7.06 -0.84 10.05
CA ARG A 35 -6.39 -1.89 10.82
C ARG A 35 -7.28 -3.10 11.06
N LEU A 36 -8.56 -2.90 11.37
CA LEU A 36 -9.49 -4.01 11.54
C LEU A 36 -9.70 -4.78 10.22
N HIS A 37 -9.88 -4.07 9.11
CA HIS A 37 -9.98 -4.67 7.79
C HIS A 37 -8.71 -5.46 7.43
N GLN A 38 -7.53 -4.93 7.73
CA GLN A 38 -6.25 -5.65 7.54
C GLN A 38 -6.17 -6.93 8.38
N LYS A 39 -6.63 -6.91 9.64
CA LYS A 39 -6.66 -8.11 10.50
C LYS A 39 -7.60 -9.17 9.92
N LEU A 40 -8.82 -8.79 9.53
CA LEU A 40 -9.80 -9.71 8.94
C LEU A 40 -9.28 -10.32 7.63
N SER A 41 -8.73 -9.46 6.76
CA SER A 41 -8.09 -9.87 5.51
C SER A 41 -6.93 -10.84 5.73
N LEU A 42 -6.07 -10.58 6.73
CA LEU A 42 -4.97 -11.49 7.08
C LEU A 42 -5.51 -12.83 7.61
N VAL A 43 -6.54 -12.84 8.45
CA VAL A 43 -7.17 -14.09 8.92
C VAL A 43 -7.71 -14.91 7.74
N ASN A 44 -8.39 -14.26 6.80
CA ASN A 44 -8.90 -14.90 5.59
C ASN A 44 -7.76 -15.50 4.75
N LEU A 45 -6.66 -14.75 4.58
CA LEU A 45 -5.48 -15.23 3.86
C LEU A 45 -4.82 -16.42 4.57
N ILE A 46 -4.59 -16.35 5.88
CA ILE A 46 -4.00 -17.46 6.67
C ILE A 46 -4.83 -18.73 6.51
N ASN A 47 -6.17 -18.60 6.56
CA ASN A 47 -7.09 -19.72 6.37
C ASN A 47 -7.00 -20.28 4.95
N GLY A 48 -7.01 -19.43 3.93
CA GLY A 48 -6.91 -19.85 2.52
C GLY A 48 -5.56 -20.47 2.15
N LEU A 49 -4.48 -20.08 2.82
CA LEU A 49 -3.15 -20.67 2.64
C LEU A 49 -2.97 -22.00 3.38
N HIS A 50 -3.92 -22.39 4.23
CA HIS A 50 -3.82 -23.56 5.09
C HIS A 50 -2.47 -23.62 5.84
N MET A 51 -2.04 -22.48 6.41
CA MET A 51 -0.74 -22.40 7.08
C MET A 51 -0.62 -23.40 8.23
N THR A 52 0.52 -24.09 8.29
CA THR A 52 0.81 -24.98 9.43
C THR A 52 1.09 -24.18 10.70
N LYS A 53 0.94 -24.82 11.87
CA LYS A 53 1.32 -24.19 13.15
C LYS A 53 2.78 -23.74 13.16
N GLU A 54 3.66 -24.49 12.52
CA GLU A 54 5.08 -24.17 12.39
C GLU A 54 5.32 -22.96 11.50
N GLN A 55 4.66 -22.88 10.33
CA GLN A 55 4.71 -21.69 9.48
C GLN A 55 4.22 -20.44 10.24
N MET A 56 3.09 -20.55 10.94
CA MET A 56 2.56 -19.46 11.75
C MET A 56 3.54 -19.01 12.85
N ARG A 57 4.20 -19.94 13.54
CA ARG A 57 5.24 -19.60 14.53
C ARG A 57 6.44 -18.89 13.90
N ARG A 58 6.94 -19.37 12.76
CA ARG A 58 8.06 -18.70 12.06
C ARG A 58 7.71 -17.28 11.63
N VAL A 59 6.50 -17.06 11.08
CA VAL A 59 6.02 -15.70 10.75
C VAL A 59 5.92 -14.84 12.01
N TYR A 60 5.39 -15.38 13.10
CA TYR A 60 5.26 -14.69 14.38
C TYR A 60 6.63 -14.23 14.91
N ASP A 61 7.62 -15.11 14.94
CA ASP A 61 8.97 -14.83 15.43
C ASP A 61 9.70 -13.77 14.58
N LEU A 62 9.49 -13.78 13.26
CA LEU A 62 10.04 -12.76 12.36
C LEU A 62 9.46 -11.37 12.66
N ASN A 63 8.17 -11.29 12.99
CA ASN A 63 7.54 -10.02 13.37
C ASN A 63 7.99 -9.58 14.76
N LEU A 64 8.20 -10.49 15.71
CA LEU A 64 8.78 -10.17 17.01
C LEU A 64 10.19 -9.58 16.86
N ARG A 65 11.03 -10.14 15.99
CA ARG A 65 12.37 -9.60 15.69
C ARG A 65 12.30 -8.19 15.11
N LEU A 66 11.37 -7.94 14.18
CA LEU A 66 11.18 -6.62 13.59
C LEU A 66 10.73 -5.59 14.64
N GLU A 67 9.76 -5.95 15.47
CA GLU A 67 9.21 -5.07 16.50
C GLU A 67 10.25 -4.80 17.60
N GLY A 68 10.99 -5.82 18.05
CA GLY A 68 12.06 -5.64 19.03
C GLY A 68 13.16 -4.70 18.56
N GLU A 69 13.58 -4.79 17.30
CA GLU A 69 14.53 -3.84 16.72
C GLU A 69 13.93 -2.43 16.55
N THR A 70 12.62 -2.33 16.34
CA THR A 70 11.90 -1.05 16.32
C THR A 70 11.90 -0.40 17.70
N VAL A 71 11.60 -1.16 18.75
CA VAL A 71 11.65 -0.69 20.15
C VAL A 71 13.07 -0.23 20.53
N ARG A 72 14.11 -1.00 20.17
CA ARG A 72 15.51 -0.61 20.45
C ARG A 72 15.92 0.71 19.81
N ARG A 73 15.39 1.00 18.62
CA ARG A 73 15.65 2.26 17.91
C ARG A 73 14.73 3.39 18.31
N TYR A 74 13.61 3.08 18.98
CA TYR A 74 12.52 4.01 19.25
C TYR A 74 13.00 5.30 19.92
N PHE A 75 13.70 5.19 21.05
CA PHE A 75 14.16 6.35 21.81
C PHE A 75 15.25 7.15 21.09
N GLY A 76 16.13 6.49 20.33
CA GLY A 76 17.11 7.18 19.49
C GLY A 76 16.46 7.96 18.35
N VAL A 77 15.40 7.41 17.74
CA VAL A 77 14.61 8.06 16.70
C VAL A 77 13.78 9.22 17.28
N LEU A 78 13.15 9.05 18.44
CA LEU A 78 12.40 10.14 19.11
C LEU A 78 13.28 11.37 19.35
N ARG A 79 14.50 11.19 19.85
CA ARG A 79 15.45 12.29 20.06
C ARG A 79 15.82 13.01 18.78
N LEU A 80 16.08 12.25 17.72
CA LEU A 80 16.36 12.83 16.43
C LEU A 80 15.15 13.62 15.92
N GLN A 81 13.93 13.08 16.10
CA GLN A 81 12.70 13.76 15.72
C GLN A 81 12.49 15.07 16.49
N GLU A 82 12.73 15.10 17.80
CA GLU A 82 12.66 16.33 18.60
C GLU A 82 13.66 17.39 18.12
N ARG A 83 14.89 16.98 17.80
CA ARG A 83 15.92 17.87 17.25
C ARG A 83 15.53 18.38 15.85
N VAL A 84 15.05 17.50 14.99
CA VAL A 84 14.55 17.84 13.65
C VAL A 84 13.40 18.84 13.76
N GLU A 85 12.41 18.57 14.61
CA GLU A 85 11.25 19.44 14.79
C GLU A 85 11.66 20.84 15.24
N ARG A 86 12.58 20.93 16.22
CA ARG A 86 13.10 22.21 16.71
C ARG A 86 13.77 23.03 15.60
N ILE A 87 14.62 22.39 14.80
CA ILE A 87 15.35 23.05 13.71
C ILE A 87 14.40 23.42 12.57
N TRP A 88 13.49 22.53 12.19
CA TRP A 88 12.53 22.77 11.12
C TRP A 88 11.51 23.85 11.48
N ARG A 89 11.11 23.95 12.76
CA ARG A 89 10.24 25.04 13.23
C ARG A 89 10.92 26.40 13.07
N ARG A 90 12.18 26.52 13.53
CA ARG A 90 13.00 27.73 13.31
C ARG A 90 13.15 28.05 11.82
N TRP A 91 13.41 27.02 11.01
CA TRP A 91 13.55 27.19 9.56
C TRP A 91 12.27 27.68 8.89
N TYR A 92 11.11 27.13 9.28
CA TYR A 92 9.80 27.58 8.82
C TYR A 92 9.55 29.04 9.17
N GLU A 93 9.82 29.45 10.41
CA GLU A 93 9.66 30.83 10.87
C GLU A 93 10.51 31.82 10.04
N GLU A 94 11.75 31.45 9.68
CA GLU A 94 12.62 32.29 8.85
C GLU A 94 12.18 32.34 7.38
N ILE A 95 11.79 31.21 6.79
CA ILE A 95 11.26 31.19 5.41
C ILE A 95 10.01 32.06 5.29
N VAL A 96 9.10 31.99 6.25
CA VAL A 96 7.86 32.80 6.24
C VAL A 96 8.17 34.30 6.28
N LYS A 97 9.25 34.71 6.96
CA LYS A 97 9.74 36.09 6.98
C LYS A 97 10.49 36.49 5.69
N GLY A 98 10.73 35.55 4.77
CA GLY A 98 11.54 35.76 3.57
C GLY A 98 13.05 35.68 3.80
N ASN A 99 13.49 35.22 4.96
CA ASN A 99 14.90 35.08 5.30
C ASN A 99 15.45 33.71 4.93
N LEU A 100 16.70 33.65 4.46
CA LEU A 100 17.43 32.41 4.17
C LEU A 100 18.79 32.37 4.88
N PRO A 101 18.81 32.26 6.23
CA PRO A 101 20.05 32.19 7.00
C PRO A 101 20.88 30.95 6.62
N LYS A 102 22.13 31.15 6.20
CA LYS A 102 23.01 30.09 5.66
C LYS A 102 23.41 29.06 6.72
N ASP A 103 23.60 29.49 7.96
CA ASP A 103 23.88 28.67 9.13
C ASP A 103 22.72 27.71 9.41
N LEU A 104 21.49 28.22 9.48
CA LEU A 104 20.30 27.41 9.72
C LEU A 104 20.01 26.47 8.53
N MET A 105 20.23 26.92 7.30
CA MET A 105 20.10 26.08 6.11
C MET A 105 21.06 24.88 6.18
N SER A 106 22.31 25.09 6.61
CA SER A 106 23.29 24.03 6.80
C SER A 106 22.89 23.07 7.92
N GLU A 107 22.34 23.58 9.02
CA GLU A 107 21.80 22.75 10.10
C GLU A 107 20.62 21.88 9.64
N VAL A 108 19.68 22.46 8.88
CA VAL A 108 18.53 21.75 8.30
C VAL A 108 18.99 20.62 7.38
N ALA A 109 19.96 20.89 6.50
CA ALA A 109 20.53 19.88 5.60
C ALA A 109 21.16 18.72 6.39
N ARG A 110 21.91 19.04 7.46
CA ARG A 110 22.54 18.03 8.32
C ARG A 110 21.50 17.13 9.00
N VAL A 111 20.47 17.70 9.63
CA VAL A 111 19.46 16.89 10.32
C VAL A 111 18.54 16.13 9.38
N ASP A 112 18.31 16.65 8.16
CA ASP A 112 17.59 15.92 7.11
C ASP A 112 18.38 14.67 6.66
N GLU A 113 19.71 14.79 6.51
CA GLU A 113 20.56 13.64 6.17
C GLU A 113 20.60 12.59 7.31
N GLU A 114 20.73 13.02 8.57
CA GLU A 114 20.65 12.12 9.73
C GLU A 114 19.29 11.39 9.78
N ARG A 115 18.19 12.11 9.51
CA ARG A 115 16.84 11.54 9.45
C ARG A 115 16.70 10.52 8.32
N LYS A 116 17.23 10.80 7.13
CA LYS A 116 17.28 9.84 6.01
C LYS A 116 18.07 8.59 6.39
N GLY A 117 19.19 8.78 7.09
CA GLY A 117 20.06 7.75 7.68
C GLY A 117 19.29 6.70 8.47
N CYS A 118 18.46 7.13 9.42
CA CYS A 118 17.64 6.25 10.26
C CYS A 118 16.77 5.27 9.45
N GLY A 119 16.23 5.75 8.33
CA GLY A 119 15.40 4.92 7.46
C GLY A 119 16.17 3.80 6.76
N TYR A 120 17.47 3.96 6.47
CA TYR A 120 18.24 2.96 5.73
C TYR A 120 18.46 1.67 6.53
N GLY A 121 18.78 1.79 7.82
CA GLY A 121 18.98 0.62 8.69
C GLY A 121 17.71 -0.21 8.87
N MET A 122 16.55 0.43 9.01
CA MET A 122 15.28 -0.31 9.08
C MET A 122 14.94 -0.97 7.73
N ARG A 123 15.21 -0.29 6.60
CA ARG A 123 15.02 -0.87 5.26
C ARG A 123 15.89 -2.12 5.04
N SER A 124 17.14 -2.12 5.51
CA SER A 124 18.04 -3.27 5.35
C SER A 124 17.58 -4.48 6.19
N LEU A 125 17.10 -4.23 7.41
CA LEU A 125 16.47 -5.25 8.24
C LEU A 125 15.23 -5.84 7.57
N VAL A 126 14.32 -4.99 7.10
CA VAL A 126 13.09 -5.41 6.41
C VAL A 126 13.43 -6.29 5.21
N ARG A 127 14.43 -5.93 4.39
CA ARG A 127 14.88 -6.77 3.27
C ARG A 127 15.40 -8.14 3.71
N ARG A 128 16.13 -8.20 4.83
CA ARG A 128 16.64 -9.47 5.38
C ARG A 128 15.50 -10.35 5.84
N LEU A 129 14.61 -9.80 6.68
CA LEU A 129 13.43 -10.51 7.19
C LEU A 129 12.47 -10.88 6.06
N ALA A 130 12.41 -10.11 4.98
CA ALA A 130 11.60 -10.42 3.81
C ALA A 130 12.12 -11.63 3.00
N LYS A 131 13.43 -11.89 3.00
CA LYS A 131 13.95 -13.16 2.47
C LYS A 131 13.59 -14.32 3.38
N GLU A 132 13.69 -14.12 4.69
CA GLU A 132 13.32 -15.14 5.68
C GLU A 132 11.82 -15.46 5.64
N ILE A 133 10.94 -14.46 5.45
CA ILE A 133 9.49 -14.65 5.34
C ILE A 133 9.12 -15.39 4.06
N GLU A 134 9.79 -15.09 2.94
CA GLU A 134 9.55 -15.78 1.68
C GLU A 134 9.86 -17.28 1.78
N ALA A 135 10.92 -17.64 2.51
CA ALA A 135 11.32 -19.02 2.76
C ALA A 135 10.37 -19.80 3.70
N VAL A 136 9.36 -19.15 4.30
CA VAL A 136 8.32 -19.84 5.09
C VAL A 136 7.26 -20.47 4.18
N PHE A 137 7.02 -19.90 3.00
CA PHE A 137 5.93 -20.28 2.11
C PHE A 137 6.38 -21.13 0.94
N THR A 138 5.55 -22.09 0.55
CA THR A 138 5.75 -22.87 -0.69
C THR A 138 5.49 -22.00 -1.92
N ASP A 139 5.96 -22.42 -3.10
CA ASP A 139 5.69 -21.69 -4.35
C ASP A 139 4.20 -21.55 -4.65
N ALA A 140 3.41 -22.58 -4.36
CA ALA A 140 1.95 -22.54 -4.48
C ALA A 140 1.33 -21.48 -3.55
N GLN A 141 1.75 -21.43 -2.28
CA GLN A 141 1.29 -20.42 -1.32
C GLN A 141 1.71 -19.01 -1.76
N LYS A 142 2.93 -18.83 -2.28
CA LYS A 142 3.41 -17.54 -2.80
C LYS A 142 2.54 -17.05 -3.96
N GLU A 143 2.08 -17.93 -4.84
CA GLU A 143 1.18 -17.56 -5.94
C GLU A 143 -0.21 -17.14 -5.45
N VAL A 144 -0.75 -17.83 -4.44
CA VAL A 144 -1.99 -17.42 -3.77
C VAL A 144 -1.81 -16.02 -3.15
N ILE A 145 -0.70 -15.76 -2.47
CA ILE A 145 -0.41 -14.44 -1.86
C ILE A 145 -0.30 -13.34 -2.93
N ARG A 146 0.32 -13.64 -4.09
CA ARG A 146 0.45 -12.70 -5.20
C ARG A 146 -0.90 -12.31 -5.80
N THR A 147 -1.84 -13.23 -5.85
CA THR A 147 -3.16 -13.02 -6.47
C THR A 147 -4.26 -12.64 -5.48
N PHE A 148 -4.02 -12.80 -4.17
CA PHE A 148 -5.00 -12.54 -3.11
C PHE A 148 -5.50 -11.08 -3.07
N ASP A 149 -6.81 -10.88 -3.13
CA ASP A 149 -7.43 -9.56 -2.96
C ASP A 149 -7.92 -9.37 -1.52
N PRO A 150 -7.48 -8.32 -0.79
CA PRO A 150 -7.94 -8.06 0.56
C PRO A 150 -9.46 -7.97 0.66
N CYS A 151 -10.05 -8.87 1.42
CA CYS A 151 -11.49 -8.97 1.57
C CYS A 151 -11.89 -9.05 3.05
N THR A 152 -13.00 -8.37 3.39
CA THR A 152 -13.64 -8.50 4.72
C THR A 152 -14.43 -9.79 4.80
N ILE A 153 -15.15 -10.13 3.73
CA ILE A 153 -15.98 -11.32 3.62
C ILE A 153 -15.20 -12.35 2.79
N PRO A 154 -14.92 -13.55 3.33
CA PRO A 154 -14.21 -14.57 2.57
C PRO A 154 -15.03 -15.01 1.35
N PRO A 155 -14.39 -15.38 0.23
CA PRO A 155 -15.10 -15.95 -0.91
C PRO A 155 -15.84 -17.23 -0.49
N LYS A 156 -17.04 -17.44 -1.04
CA LYS A 156 -17.90 -18.60 -0.71
C LYS A 156 -17.24 -19.95 -1.00
N ASP A 157 -16.29 -19.98 -1.93
CA ASP A 157 -15.51 -21.16 -2.27
C ASP A 157 -14.01 -20.83 -2.26
N ILE A 158 -13.33 -21.21 -1.17
CA ILE A 158 -11.89 -20.99 -0.97
C ILE A 158 -11.07 -21.93 -1.88
N ARG A 159 -11.65 -23.03 -2.36
CA ARG A 159 -10.96 -24.05 -3.18
C ARG A 159 -10.88 -23.68 -4.66
N ASN A 160 -11.69 -22.73 -5.12
CA ASN A 160 -11.71 -22.31 -6.51
C ASN A 160 -11.85 -20.78 -6.59
N PRO A 161 -10.74 -20.03 -6.57
CA PRO A 161 -10.79 -18.59 -6.79
C PRO A 161 -11.26 -18.37 -8.22
N VAL A 162 -12.52 -17.93 -8.39
CA VAL A 162 -13.05 -17.49 -9.68
C VAL A 162 -12.11 -16.41 -10.21
N ARG A 163 -11.32 -16.77 -11.23
CA ARG A 163 -10.28 -15.93 -11.81
C ARG A 163 -10.88 -14.60 -12.26
N ALA A 164 -10.38 -13.52 -11.68
CA ALA A 164 -10.28 -12.24 -12.35
C ALA A 164 -9.45 -12.45 -13.63
N GLY A 165 -10.09 -12.24 -14.79
CA GLY A 165 -9.51 -12.59 -16.08
C GLY A 165 -10.53 -12.77 -17.21
N GLN A 166 -11.81 -12.49 -16.98
CA GLN A 166 -12.73 -12.32 -18.10
C GLN A 166 -12.30 -11.07 -18.87
N ALA A 167 -11.92 -11.28 -20.13
CA ALA A 167 -11.71 -10.19 -21.07
C ALA A 167 -12.96 -9.29 -21.06
N PRO A 168 -12.81 -7.95 -21.04
CA PRO A 168 -13.97 -7.07 -21.02
C PRO A 168 -14.85 -7.36 -22.23
N GLY A 169 -16.04 -7.91 -21.99
CA GLY A 169 -16.96 -8.26 -23.05
C GLY A 169 -17.35 -7.01 -23.84
N HIS A 170 -17.28 -7.07 -25.17
CA HIS A 170 -17.69 -5.97 -26.06
C HIS A 170 -19.22 -5.81 -26.18
N GLU A 171 -19.97 -6.26 -25.18
CA GLU A 171 -21.41 -6.45 -25.23
C GLU A 171 -22.18 -5.16 -25.53
N LYS A 172 -21.72 -4.02 -25.00
CA LYS A 172 -22.30 -2.70 -25.27
C LYS A 172 -22.16 -2.29 -26.73
N ILE A 173 -21.01 -2.57 -27.35
CA ILE A 173 -20.74 -2.26 -28.77
C ILE A 173 -21.56 -3.20 -29.67
N ILE A 174 -21.64 -4.48 -29.32
CA ILE A 174 -22.45 -5.47 -30.05
C ILE A 174 -23.94 -5.09 -29.99
N LYS A 175 -24.45 -4.63 -28.84
CA LYS A 175 -25.81 -4.08 -28.71
C LYS A 175 -26.03 -2.88 -29.62
N ALA A 176 -25.05 -1.96 -29.70
CA ALA A 176 -25.12 -0.81 -30.61
C ALA A 176 -25.11 -1.23 -32.09
N PHE A 177 -24.32 -2.24 -32.48
CA PHE A 177 -24.35 -2.79 -33.84
C PHE A 177 -25.69 -3.39 -34.21
N ARG A 178 -26.31 -4.16 -33.30
CA ARG A 178 -27.65 -4.72 -33.51
C ARG A 178 -28.71 -3.62 -33.66
N TRP A 179 -28.66 -2.61 -32.81
CA TRP A 179 -29.53 -1.44 -32.92
C TRP A 179 -29.37 -0.75 -34.29
N LEU A 180 -28.13 -0.52 -34.74
CA LEU A 180 -27.84 0.12 -36.03
C LEU A 180 -28.38 -0.68 -37.23
N ARG A 181 -28.27 -2.01 -37.18
CA ARG A 181 -28.81 -2.92 -38.20
C ARG A 181 -30.35 -2.91 -38.25
N GLY A 182 -30.99 -2.80 -37.08
CA GLY A 182 -32.46 -2.75 -36.95
C GLY A 182 -33.12 -1.45 -37.41
N LEU A 183 -32.34 -0.39 -37.73
CA LEU A 183 -32.90 0.87 -38.20
C LEU A 183 -33.42 0.77 -39.65
N PRO A 184 -34.49 1.52 -40.01
CA PRO A 184 -34.93 1.66 -41.39
C PRO A 184 -33.87 2.31 -42.30
N PRO A 185 -33.77 1.94 -43.60
CA PRO A 185 -32.71 2.41 -44.51
C PRO A 185 -32.51 3.92 -44.55
N PHE A 186 -33.59 4.70 -44.52
CA PHE A 186 -33.55 6.17 -44.54
C PHE A 186 -32.93 6.79 -43.28
N ARG A 187 -32.88 6.08 -42.14
CA ARG A 187 -32.27 6.56 -40.88
C ARG A 187 -30.82 6.11 -40.71
N ARG A 188 -30.37 5.10 -41.44
CA ARG A 188 -29.04 4.48 -41.24
C ARG A 188 -27.90 5.44 -41.52
N ALA A 189 -28.00 6.25 -42.58
CA ALA A 189 -26.93 7.19 -42.93
C ALA A 189 -26.71 8.25 -41.82
N ALA A 190 -27.79 8.81 -41.27
CA ALA A 190 -27.72 9.77 -40.18
C ALA A 190 -27.19 9.13 -38.88
N ALA A 191 -27.65 7.93 -38.55
CA ALA A 191 -27.18 7.19 -37.37
C ALA A 191 -25.69 6.81 -37.45
N ILE A 192 -25.21 6.39 -38.63
CA ILE A 192 -23.80 6.09 -38.86
C ILE A 192 -22.94 7.34 -38.72
N ASN A 193 -23.36 8.48 -39.29
CA ASN A 193 -22.62 9.74 -39.15
C ASN A 193 -22.56 10.17 -37.67
N TRP A 194 -23.69 10.12 -36.95
CA TRP A 194 -23.73 10.44 -35.52
C TRP A 194 -22.83 9.53 -34.68
N ALA A 195 -22.88 8.21 -34.91
CA ALA A 195 -22.04 7.24 -34.21
C ALA A 195 -20.56 7.44 -34.53
N THR A 196 -20.24 7.77 -35.79
CA THR A 196 -18.88 8.10 -36.22
C THR A 196 -18.33 9.32 -35.48
N GLU A 197 -19.10 10.41 -35.39
CA GLU A 197 -18.70 11.61 -34.64
C GLU A 197 -18.53 11.34 -33.14
N LYS A 198 -19.37 10.47 -32.56
CA LYS A 198 -19.24 10.07 -31.15
C LYS A 198 -17.95 9.30 -30.88
N VAL A 199 -17.53 8.42 -31.79
CA VAL A 199 -16.27 7.67 -31.66
C VAL A 199 -15.07 8.61 -31.82
N VAL A 200 -15.06 9.42 -32.88
CA VAL A 200 -13.96 10.35 -33.18
C VAL A 200 -13.79 11.42 -32.09
N SER A 201 -14.89 11.95 -31.56
CA SER A 201 -14.83 12.91 -30.44
C SER A 201 -14.37 12.29 -29.12
N ALA A 202 -14.65 11.00 -28.91
CA ALA A 202 -14.11 10.27 -27.75
C ALA A 202 -12.60 10.05 -27.88
N GLU A 203 -12.10 9.72 -29.08
CA GLU A 203 -10.66 9.58 -29.36
C GLU A 203 -9.92 10.92 -29.29
N ASP A 204 -10.52 12.00 -29.82
CA ASP A 204 -9.93 13.35 -29.76
C ASP A 204 -9.73 13.85 -28.32
N ARG A 205 -10.68 13.55 -27.42
CA ARG A 205 -10.54 13.87 -26.00
C ARG A 205 -9.39 13.13 -25.31
N LEU A 206 -8.94 12.01 -25.87
CA LEU A 206 -7.89 11.17 -25.30
C LEU A 206 -6.50 11.53 -25.82
N ASP A 207 -6.33 11.78 -27.12
CA ASP A 207 -5.01 12.01 -27.73
C ASP A 207 -4.86 13.35 -28.46
N LYS A 208 -5.87 14.24 -28.43
CA LYS A 208 -5.88 15.54 -29.13
C LYS A 208 -5.46 15.39 -30.60
N LEU A 209 -6.32 14.76 -31.39
CA LEU A 209 -6.05 14.40 -32.77
C LEU A 209 -5.93 15.65 -33.65
N THR A 210 -5.00 15.61 -34.60
CA THR A 210 -4.96 16.60 -35.68
C THR A 210 -6.18 16.48 -36.59
N ASP A 211 -6.51 17.53 -37.33
CA ASP A 211 -7.68 17.51 -38.22
C ASP A 211 -7.56 16.44 -39.33
N GLN A 212 -6.34 16.13 -39.77
CA GLN A 212 -6.08 15.07 -40.74
C GLN A 212 -6.33 13.67 -40.15
N GLU A 213 -5.97 13.45 -38.89
CA GLU A 213 -6.23 12.20 -38.17
C GLU A 213 -7.72 12.00 -37.89
N LYS A 214 -8.42 13.06 -37.48
CA LYS A 214 -9.89 13.06 -37.30
C LYS A 214 -10.58 12.62 -38.59
N GLN A 215 -10.15 13.12 -39.73
CA GLN A 215 -10.79 12.79 -41.00
C GLN A 215 -10.52 11.34 -41.43
N LYS A 216 -9.30 10.83 -41.21
CA LYS A 216 -8.97 9.41 -41.46
C LYS A 216 -9.80 8.49 -40.56
N GLU A 217 -9.93 8.84 -39.29
CA GLU A 217 -10.70 8.08 -38.31
C GLU A 217 -12.19 8.07 -38.61
N ARG A 218 -12.76 9.23 -39.00
CA ARG A 218 -14.14 9.34 -39.50
C ARG A 218 -14.39 8.37 -40.65
N GLN A 219 -13.49 8.34 -41.64
CA GLN A 219 -13.63 7.45 -42.79
C GLN A 219 -13.48 5.98 -42.42
N ARG A 220 -12.62 5.64 -41.45
CA ARG A 220 -12.43 4.27 -40.95
C ARG A 220 -13.68 3.76 -40.24
N VAL A 221 -14.16 4.49 -39.24
CA VAL A 221 -15.34 4.14 -38.44
C VAL A 221 -16.57 4.06 -39.33
N LYS A 222 -16.77 5.03 -40.24
CA LYS A 222 -17.89 5.01 -41.19
C LYS A 222 -17.87 3.77 -42.09
N ARG A 223 -16.70 3.39 -42.62
CA ARG A 223 -16.54 2.15 -43.42
C ARG A 223 -16.89 0.91 -42.60
N LEU A 224 -16.42 0.83 -41.35
CA LEU A 224 -16.68 -0.30 -40.47
C LEU A 224 -18.17 -0.41 -40.10
N LEU A 225 -18.84 0.70 -39.78
CA LEU A 225 -20.27 0.72 -39.47
C LEU A 225 -21.13 0.37 -40.70
N TRP A 226 -20.76 0.83 -41.89
CA TRP A 226 -21.43 0.40 -43.13
C TRP A 226 -21.23 -1.09 -43.42
N LYS A 227 -20.04 -1.64 -43.14
CA LYS A 227 -19.77 -3.08 -43.23
C LYS A 227 -20.66 -3.86 -42.26
N VAL A 228 -20.78 -3.40 -41.02
CA VAL A 228 -21.67 -4.00 -40.01
C VAL A 228 -23.12 -4.02 -40.49
N VAL A 229 -23.61 -2.97 -41.15
CA VAL A 229 -25.01 -2.87 -41.62
C VAL A 229 -25.29 -3.71 -42.87
N ARG A 230 -24.33 -3.85 -43.77
CA ARG A 230 -24.50 -4.54 -45.07
C ARG A 230 -24.27 -6.05 -45.00
N MET A 231 -23.67 -6.54 -43.93
CA MET A 231 -23.38 -7.95 -43.72
C MET A 231 -24.67 -8.77 -43.52
N LYS A 232 -24.69 -10.04 -43.94
CA LYS A 232 -25.79 -10.95 -43.64
C LYS A 232 -25.85 -11.26 -42.14
N ASP A 233 -27.02 -11.59 -41.61
CA ASP A 233 -27.22 -11.82 -40.17
C ASP A 233 -26.32 -12.94 -39.62
N VAL A 234 -26.19 -14.04 -40.37
CA VAL A 234 -25.33 -15.18 -40.01
C VAL A 234 -23.87 -14.75 -39.90
N ASP A 235 -23.36 -14.03 -40.90
CA ASP A 235 -21.98 -13.53 -40.91
C ASP A 235 -21.74 -12.51 -39.80
N PHE A 236 -22.73 -11.66 -39.51
CA PHE A 236 -22.64 -10.68 -38.43
C PHE A 236 -22.55 -11.37 -37.07
N GLU A 237 -23.39 -12.38 -36.79
CA GLU A 237 -23.37 -13.07 -35.51
C GLU A 237 -22.06 -13.84 -35.29
N LEU A 238 -21.43 -14.35 -36.36
CA LEU A 238 -20.10 -14.97 -36.32
C LEU A 238 -18.96 -13.95 -36.13
N GLN A 239 -19.08 -12.75 -36.69
CA GLN A 239 -18.00 -11.74 -36.70
C GLN A 239 -18.17 -10.60 -35.69
N LYS A 240 -19.28 -10.51 -34.96
CA LYS A 240 -19.61 -9.38 -34.06
C LYS A 240 -18.52 -9.02 -33.05
N GLU A 241 -17.87 -10.03 -32.47
CA GLU A 241 -16.80 -9.79 -31.49
C GLU A 241 -15.54 -9.27 -32.17
N LYS A 242 -15.18 -9.83 -33.33
CA LYS A 242 -14.06 -9.36 -34.15
C LYS A 242 -14.28 -7.93 -34.63
N LEU A 243 -15.51 -7.58 -35.06
CA LEU A 243 -15.87 -6.23 -35.51
C LEU A 243 -15.86 -5.22 -34.35
N ALA A 244 -16.28 -5.63 -33.15
CA ALA A 244 -16.23 -4.76 -31.98
C ALA A 244 -14.80 -4.52 -31.51
N LYS A 245 -13.97 -5.58 -31.53
CA LYS A 245 -12.52 -5.50 -31.30
C LYS A 245 -11.85 -4.59 -32.33
N GLN A 246 -12.23 -4.72 -33.60
CA GLN A 246 -11.73 -3.89 -34.70
C GLN A 246 -12.08 -2.39 -34.52
N LEU A 247 -13.28 -2.08 -34.02
CA LEU A 247 -13.67 -0.70 -33.75
C LEU A 247 -12.79 -0.06 -32.67
N ILE A 248 -12.45 -0.81 -31.60
CA ILE A 248 -11.62 -0.33 -30.49
C ILE A 248 -10.13 -0.31 -30.85
N GLU A 249 -9.59 -1.38 -31.45
CA GLU A 249 -8.15 -1.59 -31.54
C GLU A 249 -7.48 -0.98 -32.79
N GLU A 250 -8.24 -0.68 -33.84
CA GLU A 250 -7.71 -0.17 -35.12
C GLU A 250 -7.90 1.34 -35.34
N GLY A 251 -8.30 2.13 -34.32
CA GLY A 251 -8.33 3.59 -34.41
C GLY A 251 -6.94 4.21 -34.58
N THR A 252 -6.82 5.55 -34.48
CA THR A 252 -5.55 6.28 -34.28
C THR A 252 -4.90 5.93 -32.94
N HIS A 253 -4.54 4.66 -32.84
CA HIS A 253 -4.34 3.90 -31.62
C HIS A 253 -2.92 3.35 -31.57
N GLU A 254 -2.04 3.75 -32.50
CA GLU A 254 -0.64 3.35 -32.51
C GLU A 254 0.20 4.19 -31.54
N SER A 255 -0.05 5.50 -31.46
CA SER A 255 0.51 6.40 -30.42
C SER A 255 0.08 5.95 -29.02
N LEU A 256 -1.22 5.67 -28.83
CA LEU A 256 -1.78 5.18 -27.56
C LEU A 256 -1.31 3.76 -27.22
N LYS A 257 -1.18 2.84 -28.20
CA LYS A 257 -0.59 1.51 -27.97
C LYS A 257 0.89 1.62 -27.59
N LYS A 258 1.66 2.50 -28.25
CA LYS A 258 3.07 2.75 -27.90
C LYS A 258 3.19 3.34 -26.49
N LYS A 259 2.43 4.40 -26.17
CA LYS A 259 2.39 5.00 -24.82
C LYS A 259 1.90 4.02 -23.76
N ALA A 260 0.88 3.20 -24.04
CA ALA A 260 0.38 2.19 -23.11
C ALA A 260 1.41 1.06 -22.89
N LYS A 261 2.08 0.59 -23.94
CA LYS A 261 3.15 -0.41 -23.86
C LYS A 261 4.39 0.13 -23.14
N GLU A 262 4.70 1.41 -23.33
CA GLU A 262 5.77 2.10 -22.61
C GLU A 262 5.42 2.31 -21.13
N LEU A 263 4.19 2.72 -20.81
CA LEU A 263 3.68 2.78 -19.44
C LEU A 263 3.67 1.40 -18.78
N GLU A 264 3.29 0.36 -19.51
CA GLU A 264 3.32 -1.02 -19.02
C GLU A 264 4.75 -1.47 -18.76
N ARG A 265 5.69 -1.19 -19.67
CA ARG A 265 7.11 -1.49 -19.48
C ARG A 265 7.68 -0.74 -18.28
N LEU A 266 7.44 0.56 -18.15
CA LEU A 266 7.87 1.37 -17.00
C LEU A 266 7.23 0.87 -15.71
N SER A 267 5.95 0.51 -15.73
CA SER A 267 5.27 -0.08 -14.59
C SER A 267 5.88 -1.43 -14.19
N GLN A 268 6.25 -2.28 -15.15
CA GLN A 268 6.95 -3.54 -14.92
C GLN A 268 8.36 -3.31 -14.37
N GLU A 269 9.11 -2.34 -14.89
CA GLU A 269 10.46 -1.99 -14.41
C GLU A 269 10.43 -1.43 -12.98
N ILE A 270 9.48 -0.54 -12.68
CA ILE A 270 9.24 -0.03 -11.33
C ILE A 270 8.83 -1.17 -10.39
N THR A 271 7.93 -2.05 -10.83
CA THR A 271 7.46 -3.21 -10.05
C THR A 271 8.63 -4.14 -9.73
N ARG A 272 9.45 -4.53 -10.73
CA ARG A 272 10.65 -5.36 -10.53
C ARG A 272 11.63 -4.72 -9.56
N THR A 273 11.86 -3.41 -9.70
CA THR A 273 12.76 -2.66 -8.82
C THR A 273 12.24 -2.60 -7.39
N LEU A 274 10.94 -2.39 -7.19
CA LEU A 274 10.30 -2.31 -5.88
C LEU A 274 10.15 -3.70 -5.22
N GLU A 275 9.89 -4.75 -6.01
CA GLU A 275 9.89 -6.14 -5.57
C GLU A 275 11.29 -6.57 -5.11
N ALA A 276 12.34 -6.27 -5.89
CA ALA A 276 13.73 -6.55 -5.52
C ALA A 276 14.17 -5.78 -4.25
N ARG A 277 13.53 -4.65 -3.97
CA ARG A 277 13.74 -3.86 -2.75
C ARG A 277 12.88 -4.31 -1.56
N TYR A 278 12.02 -5.32 -1.76
CA TYR A 278 11.06 -5.82 -0.77
C TYR A 278 10.18 -4.70 -0.20
N ASP A 279 9.80 -3.73 -1.04
CA ASP A 279 8.95 -2.62 -0.62
C ASP A 279 7.52 -3.14 -0.33
N PRO A 280 6.94 -2.91 0.87
CA PRO A 280 5.61 -3.39 1.22
C PRO A 280 4.49 -2.83 0.34
N ARG A 281 4.74 -1.79 -0.46
CA ARG A 281 3.76 -1.29 -1.43
C ARG A 281 3.57 -2.23 -2.62
N VAL A 282 4.58 -3.04 -2.93
CA VAL A 282 4.60 -3.89 -4.12
C VAL A 282 4.75 -5.36 -3.74
N ASN A 283 5.64 -5.67 -2.80
CA ASN A 283 5.84 -7.03 -2.32
C ASN A 283 4.70 -7.42 -1.35
N ARG A 284 3.76 -8.23 -1.86
CA ARG A 284 2.59 -8.69 -1.10
C ARG A 284 2.94 -9.57 0.09
N LEU A 285 4.03 -10.35 0.03
CA LEU A 285 4.51 -11.13 1.18
C LEU A 285 4.85 -10.21 2.35
N VAL A 286 5.66 -9.19 2.11
CA VAL A 286 6.04 -8.20 3.13
C VAL A 286 4.80 -7.45 3.62
N ARG A 287 3.94 -7.01 2.70
CA ARG A 287 2.71 -6.26 3.01
C ARG A 287 1.80 -6.99 3.99
N PHE A 288 1.59 -8.29 3.78
CA PHE A 288 0.65 -9.08 4.56
C PHE A 288 1.29 -9.73 5.79
N PHE A 289 2.54 -10.19 5.69
CA PHE A 289 3.17 -11.04 6.71
C PHE A 289 4.33 -10.39 7.46
N LEU A 290 4.79 -9.19 7.09
CA LEU A 290 5.82 -8.45 7.82
C LEU A 290 5.28 -7.07 8.24
N ASN A 291 4.26 -7.11 9.10
CA ASN A 291 3.55 -5.94 9.63
C ASN A 291 3.17 -6.22 11.10
N PRO A 292 4.09 -5.97 12.05
CA PRO A 292 3.93 -6.44 13.43
C PRO A 292 2.61 -6.03 14.10
N PRO A 293 2.10 -4.80 13.97
CA PRO A 293 0.83 -4.38 14.57
C PRO A 293 -0.41 -5.19 14.14
N ILE A 294 -0.35 -5.83 12.98
CA ILE A 294 -1.43 -6.66 12.45
C ILE A 294 -1.14 -8.14 12.68
N VAL A 295 0.08 -8.57 12.33
CA VAL A 295 0.47 -9.99 12.30
C VAL A 295 0.61 -10.57 13.69
N ILE A 296 1.26 -9.87 14.62
CA ILE A 296 1.51 -10.39 15.98
C ILE A 296 0.20 -10.69 16.71
N PRO A 297 -0.78 -9.76 16.80
CA PRO A 297 -2.05 -10.06 17.46
C PRO A 297 -2.80 -11.22 16.80
N VAL A 298 -2.93 -11.21 15.46
CA VAL A 298 -3.65 -12.25 14.72
C VAL A 298 -3.03 -13.62 14.94
N LEU A 299 -1.70 -13.73 14.92
CA LEU A 299 -1.02 -15.01 15.12
C LEU A 299 -1.06 -15.47 16.57
N ARG A 300 -1.04 -14.58 17.57
CA ARG A 300 -1.26 -14.97 18.97
C ARG A 300 -2.62 -15.63 19.17
N ASP A 301 -3.65 -15.05 18.57
CA ASP A 301 -5.01 -15.59 18.63
C ASP A 301 -5.08 -16.94 17.92
N LYS A 302 -4.54 -17.04 16.69
CA LYS A 302 -4.54 -18.29 15.91
C LYS A 302 -3.71 -19.41 16.52
N LEU A 303 -2.64 -19.07 17.24
CA LEU A 303 -1.80 -20.03 17.96
C LEU A 303 -2.36 -20.38 19.36
N GLY A 304 -3.37 -19.65 19.85
CA GLY A 304 -3.94 -19.86 21.18
C GLY A 304 -3.00 -19.49 22.33
N ILE A 305 -2.10 -18.51 22.12
CA ILE A 305 -1.07 -18.11 23.11
C ILE A 305 -1.29 -16.70 23.69
N ALA A 306 -2.35 -16.00 23.29
CA ALA A 306 -2.60 -14.61 23.68
C ALA A 306 -2.63 -14.41 25.20
N GLU A 307 -3.38 -15.26 25.93
CA GLU A 307 -3.53 -15.15 27.38
C GLU A 307 -2.22 -15.46 28.11
N LYS A 308 -1.51 -16.52 27.70
CA LYS A 308 -0.20 -16.88 28.25
C LYS A 308 0.79 -15.72 28.11
N VAL A 309 0.88 -15.15 26.91
CA VAL A 309 1.76 -14.01 26.63
C VAL A 309 1.38 -12.78 27.46
N SER A 310 0.09 -12.51 27.65
CA SER A 310 -0.36 -11.40 28.50
C SER A 310 0.10 -11.57 29.94
N ARG A 311 -0.08 -12.77 30.51
CA ARG A 311 0.34 -13.06 31.90
C ARG A 311 1.86 -12.93 32.07
N GLU A 312 2.63 -13.47 31.13
CA GLU A 312 4.09 -13.34 31.14
C GLU A 312 4.55 -11.88 31.04
N ALA A 313 3.85 -11.08 30.23
CA ALA A 313 4.13 -9.65 30.09
C ALA A 313 3.83 -8.87 31.37
N ASP A 314 2.72 -9.17 32.05
CA ASP A 314 2.37 -8.54 33.33
C ASP A 314 3.39 -8.85 34.43
N VAL A 315 3.87 -10.09 34.50
CA VAL A 315 4.92 -10.48 35.44
C VAL A 315 6.23 -9.73 35.15
N ALA A 316 6.60 -9.64 33.87
CA ALA A 316 7.81 -8.92 33.47
C ALA A 316 7.71 -7.41 33.75
N LEU A 317 6.53 -6.80 33.52
CA LEU A 317 6.28 -5.40 33.83
C LEU A 317 6.41 -5.12 35.33
N ARG A 318 5.85 -5.98 36.20
CA ARG A 318 5.96 -5.81 37.66
C ARG A 318 7.42 -5.76 38.12
N LYS A 319 8.25 -6.67 37.62
CA LYS A 319 9.70 -6.68 37.90
C LYS A 319 10.39 -5.39 37.45
N ALA A 320 10.02 -4.84 36.29
CA ALA A 320 10.56 -3.57 35.81
C ALA A 320 10.10 -2.38 36.68
N VAL A 321 8.86 -2.40 37.16
CA VAL A 321 8.33 -1.39 38.10
C VAL A 321 9.06 -1.45 39.45
N GLU A 322 9.34 -2.64 39.99
CA GLU A 322 10.14 -2.80 41.22
C GLU A 322 11.53 -2.16 41.11
N LEU A 323 12.19 -2.29 39.95
CA LEU A 323 13.46 -1.59 39.69
C LEU A 323 13.29 -0.06 39.71
N LYS A 324 12.22 0.44 39.07
CA LYS A 324 11.92 1.88 39.04
C LYS A 324 11.69 2.42 40.45
N ASP A 325 10.85 1.74 41.23
CA ASP A 325 10.48 2.15 42.59
C ASP A 325 11.67 2.02 43.56
N GLY A 326 12.59 1.10 43.29
CA GLY A 326 13.87 0.98 43.99
C GLY A 326 14.94 2.00 43.58
N GLY A 327 14.61 3.00 42.75
CA GLY A 327 15.52 4.07 42.31
C GLY A 327 16.52 3.66 41.23
N LYS A 328 16.44 2.43 40.72
CA LYS A 328 17.33 1.86 39.69
C LYS A 328 16.85 2.24 38.29
N LEU A 329 16.81 3.54 38.00
CA LEU A 329 16.13 4.07 36.82
C LEU A 329 16.74 3.60 35.49
N LYS A 330 18.05 3.37 35.43
CA LYS A 330 18.71 2.86 34.23
C LYS A 330 18.34 1.39 33.96
N GLU A 331 18.44 0.53 34.97
CA GLU A 331 18.03 -0.87 34.83
C GLU A 331 16.53 -0.98 34.56
N ALA A 332 15.72 -0.12 35.18
CA ALA A 332 14.29 -0.06 34.93
C ALA A 332 13.97 0.31 33.48
N PHE A 333 14.66 1.31 32.92
CA PHE A 333 14.50 1.71 31.51
C PHE A 333 14.80 0.55 30.55
N GLU A 334 15.93 -0.14 30.76
CA GLU A 334 16.31 -1.31 29.96
C GLU A 334 15.27 -2.43 30.09
N ALA A 335 14.81 -2.71 31.32
CA ALA A 335 13.78 -3.71 31.57
C ALA A 335 12.44 -3.37 30.90
N PHE A 336 12.02 -2.10 30.90
CA PHE A 336 10.81 -1.67 30.20
C PHE A 336 10.93 -1.83 28.69
N CYS A 337 12.09 -1.50 28.10
CA CYS A 337 12.35 -1.72 26.69
C CYS A 337 12.29 -3.22 26.34
N ASP A 338 12.83 -4.08 27.20
CA ASP A 338 12.77 -5.53 27.02
C ASP A 338 11.34 -6.08 27.10
N VAL A 339 10.52 -5.58 28.03
CA VAL A 339 9.09 -5.93 28.11
C VAL A 339 8.38 -5.56 26.81
N ALA A 340 8.60 -4.34 26.32
CA ALA A 340 7.99 -3.85 25.09
C ALA A 340 8.44 -4.64 23.85
N ALA A 341 9.73 -4.99 23.75
CA ALA A 341 10.30 -5.75 22.65
C ALA A 341 9.86 -7.23 22.64
N LYS A 342 9.77 -7.85 23.82
CA LYS A 342 9.45 -9.29 23.95
C LYS A 342 7.95 -9.56 23.91
N TYR A 343 7.13 -8.65 24.43
CA TYR A 343 5.68 -8.82 24.53
C TYR A 343 4.90 -7.69 23.84
N PRO A 344 5.23 -7.30 22.59
CA PRO A 344 4.66 -6.12 21.96
C PRO A 344 3.15 -6.24 21.80
N PHE A 345 2.45 -5.11 21.73
CA PHE A 345 0.98 -5.03 21.58
C PHE A 345 0.19 -5.69 22.73
N THR A 346 0.79 -5.88 23.91
CA THR A 346 0.08 -6.16 25.16
C THR A 346 -0.16 -4.85 25.93
N ASP A 347 -1.12 -4.84 26.86
CA ASP A 347 -1.31 -3.69 27.75
C ASP A 347 -0.07 -3.43 28.61
N ALA A 348 0.64 -4.50 29.01
CA ALA A 348 1.89 -4.41 29.74
C ALA A 348 3.01 -3.73 28.92
N ALA A 349 3.17 -4.11 27.65
CA ALA A 349 4.14 -3.46 26.76
C ALA A 349 3.82 -1.98 26.51
N ARG A 350 2.55 -1.60 26.39
CA ARG A 350 2.16 -0.19 26.30
C ARG A 350 2.60 0.58 27.55
N LYS A 351 2.24 0.09 28.73
CA LYS A 351 2.65 0.71 30.01
C LYS A 351 4.16 0.77 30.15
N ALA A 352 4.88 -0.26 29.72
CA ALA A 352 6.33 -0.29 29.75
C ALA A 352 6.94 0.83 28.88
N LEU A 353 6.44 1.04 27.66
CA LEU A 353 6.87 2.17 26.82
C LEU A 353 6.57 3.51 27.47
N ASP A 354 5.36 3.69 28.02
CA ASP A 354 4.98 4.93 28.72
C ASP A 354 5.95 5.23 29.89
N PHE A 355 6.33 4.22 30.67
CA PHE A 355 7.32 4.38 31.75
C PHE A 355 8.74 4.64 31.25
N ALA A 356 9.16 3.97 30.18
CA ALA A 356 10.47 4.20 29.58
C ALA A 356 10.58 5.62 29.00
N GLU A 357 9.51 6.15 28.41
CA GLU A 357 9.43 7.54 27.97
C GLU A 357 9.55 8.53 29.13
N ASP A 358 8.82 8.32 30.23
CA ASP A 358 8.92 9.13 31.46
C ASP A 358 10.36 9.14 32.01
N ILE A 359 11.02 7.99 32.06
CA ILE A 359 12.43 7.91 32.49
C ILE A 359 13.36 8.63 31.50
N ALA A 360 13.18 8.43 30.19
CA ALA A 360 14.00 9.06 29.17
C ALA A 360 13.90 10.60 29.17
N GLN A 361 12.73 11.14 29.54
CA GLN A 361 12.52 12.58 29.74
C GLN A 361 13.25 13.10 30.97
N ARG A 362 13.23 12.36 32.09
CA ARG A 362 13.90 12.75 33.35
C ARG A 362 15.42 12.58 33.30
N MET A 363 15.90 11.58 32.57
CA MET A 363 17.32 11.23 32.49
C MET A 363 17.77 11.09 31.04
N PRO A 364 18.11 12.21 30.38
CA PRO A 364 18.55 12.16 28.99
C PRO A 364 19.80 11.28 28.76
N ASP A 365 20.65 11.09 29.75
CA ASP A 365 21.86 10.28 29.55
C ASP A 365 21.57 8.77 29.48
N VAL A 366 20.41 8.30 29.95
CA VAL A 366 20.04 6.87 29.91
C VAL A 366 19.89 6.35 28.48
N VAL A 367 19.51 7.22 27.55
CA VAL A 367 19.36 6.89 26.12
C VAL A 367 20.64 7.19 25.33
N SER A 368 21.68 7.77 25.94
CA SER A 368 22.94 8.11 25.23
C SER A 368 23.67 6.88 24.67
N GLY A 369 23.47 5.70 25.27
CA GLY A 369 23.93 4.40 24.73
C GLY A 369 23.10 3.88 23.55
N ALA A 370 21.86 4.36 23.38
CA ALA A 370 20.98 4.03 22.28
C ALA A 370 21.23 4.96 21.08
N SER A 371 22.49 4.99 20.60
CA SER A 371 22.78 5.70 19.36
C SER A 371 22.03 5.04 18.20
N VAL A 372 21.53 5.85 17.27
CA VAL A 372 21.10 5.36 15.95
C VAL A 372 22.37 4.88 15.25
N ARG A 373 22.88 3.69 15.60
CA ARG A 373 24.05 3.11 14.94
C ARG A 373 23.74 3.01 13.44
N ARG A 374 24.67 3.54 12.64
CA ARG A 374 24.61 3.56 11.17
C ARG A 374 24.52 2.16 10.59
#